data_AF-A0A3B9IF84-F1
#
_entry.id   AF-A0A3B9IF84-F1
#
_cell.length_a   1.000
_cell.length_b   1.000
_cell.length_c   1.000
_cell.angle_alpha   90.00
_cell.angle_beta   90.00
_cell.angle_gamma   90.00
#
_symmetry.space_group_name_H-M   'P 1'
#
loop_
_entity.id
_entity.type
_entity.pdbx_description
1 polymer ?
#
loop_
_entity_poly.entity_id
_entity_poly.type
_entity_poly.pdbx_seq_one_letter_code
_entity_poly.pdbx_strand_id
1 'polypeptide(L)'
;VLIVAAFPILTAVLALLSLDRYVGTNFFTNDFGGNPMMYVNLIWIWGHPEVYILILPMFGVFSEVTATFCGKRLFGYKSMVYATVAITVLSYIVWLHHFFTMGSGASVNAFFGITTMIISIPTGAKMFNWLFTMYHGRIRFELPMMWTVAFMLTFVIGGMTGVLLAVPPADFSLHNSLFLIAHFHNVIIGGVLFGAFAAIAYWFPKTFGFKLDVFWGKVSFWLWVVGFYFAFMPLYVLGLMGVTRRMRVFDDPSLQIWFVIAALGAVMIAGGIAAFLIQIAVSVRNRNKLRDTTGDPWDARTLEWATSSPPPDYNFAFTPVIYDRDAWWDMKQNGYQRPQMGFRSIHMPKNTGAGIILAGLSVVLGVALIWYIWWLAAVSFVALIGSAIYHTFNYNRDFHIPVETVEKTEAERTRQLAVQG
;
A
#
# COMPACT_ATOMS: atom_id res chain seq x y z
N VAL A 1 -3.95 -7.66 10.88
CA VAL A 1 -4.00 -7.26 12.31
C VAL A 1 -4.45 -5.81 12.45
N LEU A 2 -3.65 -4.84 12.00
CA LEU A 2 -3.96 -3.41 12.17
C LEU A 2 -5.36 -2.99 11.67
N ILE A 3 -5.76 -3.43 10.46
CA ILE A 3 -7.09 -3.14 9.91
C ILE A 3 -8.21 -3.55 10.88
N VAL A 4 -8.15 -4.78 11.37
CA VAL A 4 -9.19 -5.36 12.26
C VAL A 4 -9.30 -4.59 13.56
N ALA A 5 -8.19 -4.10 14.12
CA ALA A 5 -8.19 -3.36 15.38
C ALA A 5 -8.43 -1.85 15.23
N ALA A 6 -8.04 -1.23 14.10
CA ALA A 6 -8.17 0.22 13.90
C ALA A 6 -9.51 0.66 13.29
N PHE A 7 -10.04 -0.07 12.29
CA PHE A 7 -11.25 0.35 11.57
C PHE A 7 -12.53 0.41 12.42
N PRO A 8 -12.75 -0.45 13.44
CA PRO A 8 -13.91 -0.30 14.31
C PRO A 8 -14.00 1.07 15.00
N ILE A 9 -12.86 1.70 15.28
CA ILE A 9 -12.79 3.03 15.89
C ILE A 9 -13.31 4.09 14.91
N LEU A 10 -12.87 4.05 13.64
CA LEU A 10 -13.41 4.93 12.61
C LEU A 10 -14.92 4.73 12.43
N THR A 11 -15.38 3.47 12.39
CA THR A 11 -16.82 3.15 12.27
C THR A 11 -17.60 3.77 13.43
N ALA A 12 -17.12 3.62 14.67
CA ALA A 12 -17.76 4.21 15.84
C ALA A 12 -17.76 5.75 15.79
N VAL A 13 -16.62 6.38 15.48
CA VAL A 13 -16.51 7.85 15.40
C VAL A 13 -17.43 8.44 14.34
N LEU A 14 -17.49 7.84 13.15
CA LEU A 14 -18.37 8.29 12.08
C LEU A 14 -19.84 8.03 12.40
N ALA A 15 -20.17 6.95 13.11
CA ALA A 15 -21.52 6.70 13.59
C ALA A 15 -21.95 7.76 14.62
N LEU A 16 -21.11 8.07 15.62
CA LEU A 16 -21.36 9.11 16.62
C LEU A 16 -21.52 10.50 15.97
N LEU A 17 -20.63 10.84 15.02
CA LEU A 17 -20.73 12.11 14.29
C LEU A 17 -22.00 12.16 13.43
N SER A 18 -22.42 11.03 12.86
CA SER A 18 -23.68 10.95 12.12
C SER A 18 -24.89 11.14 13.03
N LEU A 19 -24.88 10.57 14.25
CA LEU A 19 -25.94 10.79 15.23
C LEU A 19 -26.06 12.26 15.64
N ASP A 20 -24.93 12.95 15.83
CA ASP A 20 -24.94 14.40 16.12
C ASP A 20 -25.60 15.19 14.99
N ARG A 21 -25.39 14.77 13.73
CA ARG A 21 -25.94 15.47 12.55
C ARG A 21 -27.39 15.13 12.25
N TYR A 22 -27.84 13.90 12.50
CA TYR A 22 -29.16 13.42 12.08
C TYR A 22 -30.18 13.36 13.21
N VAL A 23 -29.74 13.00 14.41
CA VAL A 23 -30.60 12.72 15.56
C VAL A 23 -30.54 13.85 16.60
N GLY A 24 -29.55 14.75 16.48
CA GLY A 24 -29.36 15.86 17.42
C GLY A 24 -28.74 15.42 18.75
N THR A 25 -27.93 14.35 18.73
CA THR A 25 -27.07 14.03 19.87
C THR A 25 -25.98 15.09 20.03
N ASN A 26 -25.31 15.07 21.19
CA ASN A 26 -24.33 16.09 21.59
C ASN A 26 -22.99 15.45 21.97
N PHE A 27 -22.45 14.55 21.14
CA PHE A 27 -21.16 13.90 21.41
C PHE A 27 -19.99 14.89 21.23
N PHE A 28 -19.98 15.63 20.12
CA PHE A 28 -18.87 16.49 19.69
C PHE A 28 -19.27 17.97 19.52
N THR A 29 -20.48 18.34 19.93
CA THR A 29 -20.99 19.72 19.88
C THR A 29 -20.27 20.63 20.88
N ASN A 30 -20.37 21.96 20.69
CA ASN A 30 -19.85 22.93 21.67
C ASN A 30 -20.80 23.12 22.87
N ASP A 31 -22.10 22.94 22.63
CA ASP A 31 -23.14 23.14 23.63
C ASP A 31 -23.62 21.79 24.21
N PHE A 32 -24.43 21.88 25.27
CA PHE A 32 -25.11 20.74 25.90
C PHE A 32 -24.17 19.63 26.42
N GLY A 33 -22.91 19.98 26.74
CA GLY A 33 -21.94 19.07 27.33
C GLY A 33 -21.11 18.25 26.34
N GLY A 34 -21.23 18.52 25.04
CA GLY A 34 -20.40 17.89 24.01
C GLY A 34 -18.91 18.27 24.11
N ASN A 35 -18.04 17.45 23.52
CA ASN A 35 -16.59 17.69 23.53
C ASN A 35 -15.97 17.52 22.12
N PRO A 36 -15.66 18.61 21.41
CA PRO A 36 -15.03 18.56 20.10
C PRO A 36 -13.63 17.92 20.10
N MET A 37 -12.87 18.05 21.19
CA MET A 37 -11.52 17.46 21.30
C MET A 37 -11.58 15.93 21.35
N MET A 38 -12.69 15.35 21.83
CA MET A 38 -12.87 13.90 21.85
C MET A 38 -12.91 13.33 20.44
N TYR A 39 -13.53 14.04 19.48
CA TYR A 39 -13.49 13.65 18.08
C TYR A 39 -12.05 13.57 17.56
N VAL A 40 -11.24 14.61 17.82
CA VAL A 40 -9.84 14.67 17.38
C VAL A 40 -9.03 13.54 18.01
N ASN A 41 -9.24 13.25 19.30
CA ASN A 41 -8.59 12.11 19.94
C ASN A 41 -8.96 10.79 19.25
N LEU A 42 -10.26 10.49 19.13
CA LEU A 42 -10.73 9.20 18.61
C LEU A 42 -10.36 8.98 17.14
N ILE A 43 -10.48 10.01 16.29
CA ILE A 43 -10.14 9.87 14.87
C ILE A 43 -8.66 9.56 14.70
N TRP A 44 -7.77 10.12 15.53
CA TRP A 44 -6.34 9.84 15.41
C TRP A 44 -5.92 8.49 15.99
N ILE A 45 -6.67 7.93 16.97
CA ILE A 45 -6.48 6.54 17.40
C ILE A 45 -6.63 5.58 16.19
N TRP A 46 -7.49 5.90 15.23
CA TRP A 46 -7.53 5.20 13.94
C TRP A 46 -6.48 5.71 12.94
N GLY A 47 -6.37 7.03 12.78
CA GLY A 47 -5.64 7.65 11.67
C GLY A 47 -4.14 7.39 11.71
N HIS A 48 -3.53 7.27 12.91
CA HIS A 48 -2.12 6.93 12.99
C HIS A 48 -1.83 5.46 12.64
N PRO A 49 -2.56 4.46 13.16
CA PRO A 49 -2.47 3.08 12.64
C PRO A 49 -2.70 2.97 11.13
N GLU A 50 -3.59 3.78 10.54
CA GLU A 50 -3.86 3.73 9.10
C GLU A 50 -2.62 3.97 8.24
N VAL A 51 -1.76 4.94 8.60
CA VAL A 51 -0.54 5.19 7.83
C VAL A 51 0.40 3.98 7.82
N TYR A 52 0.38 3.16 8.89
CA TYR A 52 1.13 1.90 8.94
C TYR A 52 0.47 0.77 8.16
N ILE A 53 -0.86 0.75 8.07
CA ILE A 53 -1.61 -0.17 7.21
C ILE A 53 -1.16 -0.01 5.74
N LEU A 54 -0.87 1.23 5.32
CA LEU A 54 -0.38 1.53 3.98
C LEU A 54 1.08 1.12 3.77
N ILE A 55 1.98 1.45 4.70
CA ILE A 55 3.43 1.28 4.48
C ILE A 55 3.93 -0.16 4.71
N LEU A 56 3.33 -0.91 5.65
CA LEU A 56 3.81 -2.25 5.99
C LEU A 56 3.76 -3.25 4.82
N PRO A 57 2.69 -3.29 3.99
CA PRO A 57 2.69 -4.08 2.76
C PRO A 57 3.82 -3.69 1.81
N MET A 58 4.06 -2.38 1.64
CA MET A 58 5.10 -1.88 0.74
C MET A 58 6.51 -2.22 1.23
N PHE A 59 6.76 -2.22 2.54
CA PHE A 59 7.99 -2.79 3.10
C PHE A 59 8.18 -4.27 2.78
N GLY A 60 7.09 -5.05 2.68
CA GLY A 60 7.12 -6.40 2.16
C GLY A 60 7.57 -6.43 0.70
N VAL A 61 6.96 -5.61 -0.16
CA VAL A 61 7.33 -5.47 -1.57
C VAL A 61 8.82 -5.16 -1.73
N PHE A 62 9.34 -4.14 -1.04
CA PHE A 62 10.75 -3.79 -1.12
C PHE A 62 11.65 -4.93 -0.67
N SER A 63 11.26 -5.71 0.34
CA SER A 63 12.03 -6.87 0.80
C SER A 63 12.17 -7.93 -0.30
N GLU A 64 11.08 -8.26 -0.98
CA GLU A 64 11.08 -9.26 -2.07
C GLU A 64 11.83 -8.76 -3.31
N VAL A 65 11.63 -7.50 -3.67
CA VAL A 65 12.33 -6.86 -4.79
C VAL A 65 13.84 -6.81 -4.51
N THR A 66 14.27 -6.34 -3.33
CA THR A 66 15.70 -6.31 -2.97
C THR A 66 16.31 -7.71 -3.03
N ALA A 67 15.68 -8.73 -2.44
CA ALA A 67 16.22 -10.11 -2.45
C ALA A 67 16.33 -10.68 -3.88
N THR A 68 15.31 -10.46 -4.71
CA THR A 68 15.27 -10.95 -6.10
C THR A 68 16.32 -10.29 -6.98
N PHE A 69 16.40 -8.96 -6.99
CA PHE A 69 17.30 -8.26 -7.90
C PHE A 69 18.75 -8.19 -7.41
N CYS A 70 19.02 -8.52 -6.14
CA CYS A 70 20.39 -8.69 -5.63
C CYS A 70 20.91 -10.13 -5.74
N GLY A 71 20.05 -11.10 -6.08
CA GLY A 71 20.40 -12.52 -6.17
C GLY A 71 20.78 -13.15 -4.83
N LYS A 72 20.29 -12.59 -3.70
CA LYS A 72 20.67 -12.99 -2.34
C LYS A 72 19.46 -13.20 -1.45
N ARG A 73 19.64 -14.03 -0.41
CA ARG A 73 18.68 -14.13 0.70
C ARG A 73 18.58 -12.78 1.40
N LEU A 74 17.36 -12.43 1.83
CA LEU A 74 17.14 -11.24 2.65
C LEU A 74 17.98 -11.30 3.93
N PHE A 75 18.78 -10.26 4.16
CA PHE A 75 19.59 -10.11 5.37
C PHE A 75 18.69 -9.81 6.57
N GLY A 76 19.01 -10.41 7.72
CA GLY A 76 18.32 -10.10 8.97
C GLY A 76 16.82 -10.44 8.99
N TYR A 77 16.35 -11.50 8.31
CA TYR A 77 14.92 -11.85 8.24
C TYR A 77 14.21 -11.88 9.60
N LYS A 78 14.81 -12.51 10.63
CA LYS A 78 14.22 -12.51 11.98
C LYS A 78 14.06 -11.09 12.53
N SER A 79 15.08 -10.24 12.35
CA SER A 79 15.04 -8.82 12.71
C SER A 79 13.95 -8.07 11.92
N MET A 80 13.79 -8.34 10.62
CA MET A 80 12.72 -7.75 9.79
C MET A 80 11.32 -8.09 10.30
N VAL A 81 11.10 -9.35 10.72
CA VAL A 81 9.81 -9.81 11.26
C VAL A 81 9.55 -9.16 12.61
N TYR A 82 10.52 -9.18 13.53
CA TYR A 82 10.38 -8.52 14.84
C TYR A 82 10.16 -7.00 14.70
N ALA A 83 10.83 -6.34 13.75
CA ALA A 83 10.60 -4.94 13.45
C ALA A 83 9.15 -4.68 12.99
N THR A 84 8.60 -5.52 12.10
CA THR A 84 7.19 -5.40 11.67
C THR A 84 6.22 -5.61 12.85
N VAL A 85 6.47 -6.59 13.72
CA VAL A 85 5.65 -6.83 14.92
C VAL A 85 5.75 -5.65 15.89
N ALA A 86 6.95 -5.11 16.13
CA ALA A 86 7.15 -3.94 16.97
C ALA A 86 6.39 -2.72 16.44
N ILE A 87 6.45 -2.44 15.12
CA ILE A 87 5.68 -1.37 14.49
C ILE A 87 4.17 -1.59 14.70
N THR A 88 3.70 -2.83 14.55
CA THR A 88 2.29 -3.19 14.74
C THR A 88 1.77 -2.91 16.15
N VAL A 89 2.61 -3.13 17.18
CA VAL A 89 2.23 -2.83 18.56
C VAL A 89 2.35 -1.33 18.85
N LEU A 90 3.49 -0.73 18.47
CA LEU A 90 3.78 0.66 18.78
C LEU A 90 2.84 1.65 18.06
N SER A 91 2.28 1.27 16.89
CA SER A 91 1.33 2.12 16.15
C SER A 91 0.10 2.54 16.98
N TYR A 92 -0.21 1.80 18.05
CA TYR A 92 -1.34 2.08 18.93
C TYR A 92 -1.00 2.98 20.12
N ILE A 93 0.24 3.45 20.31
CA ILE A 93 0.64 4.26 21.48
C ILE A 93 1.29 5.60 21.12
N VAL A 94 0.94 6.13 19.94
CA VAL A 94 1.60 7.32 19.36
C VAL A 94 0.62 8.35 18.79
N TRP A 95 -0.68 8.05 18.70
CA TRP A 95 -1.65 8.88 17.96
C TRP A 95 -1.74 10.35 18.42
N LEU A 96 -1.44 10.63 19.69
CA LEU A 96 -1.55 11.98 20.26
C LEU A 96 -0.58 12.99 19.62
N HIS A 97 0.51 12.53 19.00
CA HIS A 97 1.44 13.45 18.33
C HIS A 97 0.79 14.27 17.22
N HIS A 98 -0.37 13.85 16.71
CA HIS A 98 -1.10 14.59 15.69
C HIS A 98 -1.79 15.85 16.22
N PHE A 99 -1.75 16.06 17.53
CA PHE A 99 -2.43 17.17 18.19
C PHE A 99 -1.70 17.64 19.46
N PHE A 100 -0.36 17.64 19.46
CA PHE A 100 0.44 18.18 20.57
C PHE A 100 0.08 19.62 20.96
N THR A 101 -0.45 20.39 20.00
CA THR A 101 -0.86 21.79 20.15
C THR A 101 -2.25 21.99 20.78
N MET A 102 -2.98 20.92 21.14
CA MET A 102 -4.33 21.03 21.76
C MET A 102 -4.32 21.15 23.29
N GLY A 103 -3.18 21.49 23.91
CA GLY A 103 -3.13 21.86 25.33
C GLY A 103 -3.00 20.69 26.32
N SER A 104 -2.64 19.49 25.86
CA SER A 104 -2.23 18.39 26.74
C SER A 104 -1.06 18.79 27.63
N GLY A 105 -1.00 18.24 28.85
CA GLY A 105 0.08 18.52 29.79
C GLY A 105 1.46 18.05 29.28
N ALA A 106 2.53 18.66 29.80
CA ALA A 106 3.91 18.40 29.36
C ALA A 106 4.29 16.91 29.45
N SER A 107 3.88 16.21 30.51
CA SER A 107 4.15 14.77 30.69
C SER A 107 3.50 13.91 29.62
N VAL A 108 2.28 14.26 29.17
CA VAL A 108 1.57 13.54 28.11
C VAL A 108 2.26 13.76 26.77
N ASN A 109 2.59 15.01 26.45
CA ASN A 109 3.33 15.33 25.21
C ASN A 109 4.70 14.65 25.19
N ALA A 110 5.42 14.63 26.31
CA ALA A 110 6.72 13.95 26.42
C ALA A 110 6.59 12.43 26.20
N PHE A 111 5.59 11.78 26.83
CA PHE A 111 5.35 10.35 26.66
C PHE A 111 5.11 10.00 25.18
N PHE A 112 4.14 10.67 24.54
CA PHE A 112 3.79 10.40 23.14
C PHE A 112 4.88 10.81 22.16
N GLY A 113 5.66 11.85 22.45
CA GLY A 113 6.85 12.20 21.67
C GLY A 113 7.92 11.11 21.72
N ILE A 114 8.23 10.61 22.92
CA ILE A 114 9.22 9.53 23.11
C ILE A 114 8.77 8.23 22.43
N THR A 115 7.52 7.81 22.63
CA THR A 115 7.01 6.59 21.99
C THR A 115 7.03 6.69 20.47
N THR A 116 6.74 7.88 19.91
CA THR A 116 6.83 8.13 18.47
C THR A 116 8.26 8.02 17.96
N MET A 117 9.23 8.60 18.67
CA MET A 117 10.65 8.48 18.32
C MET A 117 11.14 7.03 18.36
N ILE A 118 10.66 6.21 19.32
CA ILE A 118 11.03 4.79 19.42
C ILE A 118 10.62 4.00 18.16
N ILE A 119 9.52 4.35 17.48
CA ILE A 119 9.09 3.66 16.24
C ILE A 119 10.11 3.82 15.09
N SER A 120 10.93 4.87 15.13
CA SER A 120 11.99 5.05 14.12
C SER A 120 13.03 3.91 14.15
N ILE A 121 13.24 3.26 15.30
CA ILE A 121 14.25 2.21 15.47
C ILE A 121 13.92 0.96 14.63
N PRO A 122 12.73 0.33 14.76
CA PRO A 122 12.32 -0.76 13.88
C PRO A 122 12.44 -0.42 12.39
N THR A 123 11.99 0.77 12.00
CA THR A 123 12.00 1.21 10.60
C THR A 123 13.44 1.38 10.08
N GLY A 124 14.31 1.98 10.88
CA GLY A 124 15.74 2.09 10.59
C GLY A 124 16.41 0.72 10.45
N ALA A 125 16.11 -0.23 11.35
CA ALA A 125 16.62 -1.60 11.24
C ALA A 125 16.21 -2.27 9.92
N LYS A 126 14.98 -2.04 9.44
CA LYS A 126 14.56 -2.52 8.11
C LYS A 126 15.38 -1.89 6.98
N MET A 127 15.61 -0.57 7.04
CA MET A 127 16.42 0.15 6.06
C MET A 127 17.85 -0.43 5.96
N PHE A 128 18.50 -0.65 7.10
CA PHE A 128 19.83 -1.26 7.12
C PHE A 128 19.82 -2.70 6.64
N ASN A 129 18.80 -3.50 6.98
CA ASN A 129 18.70 -4.87 6.47
C ASN A 129 18.56 -4.92 4.93
N TRP A 130 17.82 -3.98 4.31
CA TRP A 130 17.79 -3.87 2.85
C TRP A 130 19.17 -3.48 2.28
N LEU A 131 19.85 -2.49 2.87
CA LEU A 131 21.22 -2.12 2.47
C LEU A 131 22.19 -3.31 2.56
N PHE A 132 22.14 -4.09 3.65
CA PHE A 132 23.00 -5.27 3.81
C PHE A 132 22.60 -6.44 2.92
N THR A 133 21.35 -6.50 2.45
CA THR A 133 20.94 -7.44 1.41
C THR A 133 21.57 -7.08 0.07
N MET A 134 21.64 -5.78 -0.25
CA MET A 134 22.30 -5.25 -1.45
C MET A 134 23.83 -5.39 -1.37
N TYR A 135 24.41 -5.24 -0.18
CA TYR A 135 25.85 -5.39 0.06
C TYR A 135 26.35 -6.78 -0.37
N HIS A 136 27.44 -6.83 -1.15
CA HIS A 136 27.95 -8.06 -1.78
C HIS A 136 26.91 -8.85 -2.61
N GLY A 137 25.82 -8.22 -3.06
CA GLY A 137 24.90 -8.77 -4.05
C GLY A 137 25.30 -8.43 -5.48
N ARG A 138 24.68 -9.10 -6.45
CA ARG A 138 24.77 -8.73 -7.87
C ARG A 138 23.51 -7.97 -8.25
N ILE A 139 23.57 -6.65 -8.17
CA ILE A 139 22.39 -5.79 -8.33
C ILE A 139 22.03 -5.67 -9.81
N ARG A 140 20.86 -6.22 -10.18
CA ARG A 140 20.23 -6.00 -11.49
C ARG A 140 19.35 -4.75 -11.42
N PHE A 141 19.75 -3.67 -12.08
CA PHE A 141 19.03 -2.39 -12.10
C PHE A 141 17.85 -2.38 -13.06
N GLU A 142 16.89 -3.28 -12.79
CA GLU A 142 15.58 -3.28 -13.44
C GLU A 142 14.64 -2.28 -12.77
N LEU A 143 13.52 -1.96 -13.44
CA LEU A 143 12.57 -0.94 -12.99
C LEU A 143 12.10 -1.12 -11.53
N PRO A 144 11.73 -2.33 -11.03
CA PRO A 144 11.36 -2.50 -9.63
C PRO A 144 12.49 -2.14 -8.64
N MET A 145 13.73 -2.46 -9.00
CA MET A 145 14.90 -2.14 -8.18
C MET A 145 15.20 -0.64 -8.18
N MET A 146 14.99 0.05 -9.32
CA MET A 146 15.10 1.52 -9.40
C MET A 146 14.14 2.21 -8.43
N TRP A 147 12.86 1.78 -8.40
CA TRP A 147 11.87 2.28 -7.44
C TRP A 147 12.26 2.00 -5.99
N THR A 148 12.85 0.83 -5.72
CA THR A 148 13.32 0.46 -4.38
C THR A 148 14.45 1.38 -3.90
N VAL A 149 15.42 1.69 -4.77
CA VAL A 149 16.51 2.62 -4.42
C VAL A 149 15.98 4.04 -4.22
N ALA A 150 15.07 4.50 -5.08
CA ALA A 150 14.43 5.81 -4.91
C ALA A 150 13.65 5.88 -3.59
N PHE A 151 12.90 4.84 -3.24
CA PHE A 151 12.25 4.70 -1.94
C PHE A 151 13.25 4.86 -0.79
N MET A 152 14.35 4.12 -0.80
CA MET A 152 15.32 4.16 0.31
C MET A 152 15.87 5.58 0.53
N LEU A 153 16.18 6.30 -0.55
CA LEU A 153 16.68 7.67 -0.48
C LEU A 153 15.61 8.66 -0.01
N THR A 154 14.44 8.62 -0.63
CA THR A 154 13.35 9.55 -0.33
C THR A 154 12.79 9.31 1.06
N PHE A 155 12.50 8.06 1.41
CA PHE A 155 11.89 7.69 2.68
C PHE A 155 12.78 7.96 3.89
N VAL A 156 14.11 7.89 3.77
CA VAL A 156 15.02 8.31 4.86
C VAL A 156 14.88 9.80 5.16
N ILE A 157 14.82 10.66 4.13
CA ILE A 157 14.60 12.10 4.30
C ILE A 157 13.23 12.36 4.93
N GLY A 158 12.19 11.69 4.44
CA GLY A 158 10.85 11.74 5.04
C GLY A 158 10.85 11.27 6.51
N GLY A 159 11.51 10.16 6.83
CA GLY A 159 11.61 9.63 8.18
C GLY A 159 12.33 10.58 9.14
N MET A 160 13.44 11.18 8.71
CA MET A 160 14.20 12.16 9.51
C MET A 160 13.36 13.38 9.88
N THR A 161 12.59 13.92 8.92
CA THR A 161 11.69 15.05 9.19
C THR A 161 10.52 14.65 10.09
N GLY A 162 10.06 13.41 10.04
CA GLY A 162 9.04 12.88 10.95
C GLY A 162 9.53 12.74 12.39
N VAL A 163 10.77 12.28 12.57
CA VAL A 163 11.41 12.24 13.90
C VAL A 163 11.55 13.64 14.48
N LEU A 164 11.86 14.65 13.67
CA LEU A 164 11.87 16.05 14.11
C LEU A 164 10.48 16.51 14.57
N LEU A 165 9.42 16.19 13.81
CA LEU A 165 8.03 16.51 14.19
C LEU A 165 7.53 15.73 15.40
N ALA A 166 8.15 14.61 15.76
CA ALA A 166 7.84 13.87 16.98
C ALA A 166 8.30 14.60 18.25
N VAL A 167 9.12 15.65 18.13
CA VAL A 167 9.61 16.47 19.25
C VAL A 167 8.60 17.60 19.51
N PRO A 168 7.84 17.60 20.63
CA PRO A 168 6.74 18.54 20.82
C PRO A 168 7.13 20.03 20.71
N PRO A 169 8.28 20.49 21.27
CA PRO A 169 8.72 21.88 21.07
C PRO A 169 8.94 22.28 19.61
N ALA A 170 9.38 21.34 18.76
CA ALA A 170 9.52 21.59 17.33
C ALA A 170 8.15 21.58 16.64
N ASP A 171 7.28 20.62 17.00
CA ASP A 171 5.92 20.56 16.48
C ASP A 171 5.15 21.84 16.80
N PHE A 172 5.30 22.45 17.98
CA PHE A 172 4.60 23.71 18.29
C PHE A 172 4.79 24.82 17.25
N SER A 173 5.95 24.87 16.59
CA SER A 173 6.24 25.82 15.50
C SER A 173 5.89 25.29 14.11
N LEU A 174 5.99 23.98 13.90
CA LEU A 174 5.82 23.34 12.57
C LEU A 174 4.42 22.76 12.35
N HIS A 175 3.61 22.68 13.40
CA HIS A 175 2.28 22.11 13.37
C HIS A 175 1.42 22.85 12.36
N ASN A 176 0.78 22.09 11.44
CA ASN A 176 -0.03 22.62 10.35
C ASN A 176 0.68 23.57 9.37
N SER A 177 2.01 23.67 9.40
CA SER A 177 2.78 24.36 8.36
C SER A 177 2.92 23.50 7.10
N LEU A 178 3.45 24.09 6.02
CA LEU A 178 3.82 23.32 4.82
C LEU A 178 4.92 22.28 5.08
N PHE A 179 5.65 22.37 6.20
CA PHE A 179 6.64 21.37 6.61
C PHE A 179 5.97 20.02 6.90
N LEU A 180 4.82 20.04 7.59
CA LEU A 180 4.03 18.83 7.86
C LEU A 180 3.54 18.17 6.56
N ILE A 181 3.10 18.99 5.60
CA ILE A 181 2.68 18.52 4.28
C ILE A 181 3.85 17.90 3.53
N ALA A 182 5.00 18.58 3.50
CA ALA A 182 6.21 18.09 2.86
C ALA A 182 6.65 16.75 3.45
N HIS A 183 6.71 16.65 4.79
CA HIS A 183 7.03 15.42 5.51
C HIS A 183 6.12 14.26 5.11
N PHE A 184 4.80 14.45 5.25
CA PHE A 184 3.83 13.37 5.00
C PHE A 184 3.84 12.92 3.54
N HIS A 185 3.92 13.86 2.58
CA HIS A 185 4.02 13.51 1.16
C HIS A 185 5.33 12.78 0.84
N ASN A 186 6.41 13.09 1.55
CA ASN A 186 7.69 12.42 1.37
C ASN A 186 7.61 10.94 1.77
N VAL A 187 7.00 10.63 2.92
CA VAL A 187 6.84 9.24 3.36
C VAL A 187 5.76 8.48 2.58
N ILE A 188 4.66 9.13 2.17
CA ILE A 188 3.60 8.45 1.40
C ILE A 188 3.99 8.26 -0.06
N ILE A 189 4.49 9.27 -0.74
CA ILE A 189 4.90 9.12 -2.15
C ILE A 189 6.14 8.23 -2.22
N GLY A 190 7.18 8.55 -1.44
CA GLY A 190 8.43 7.79 -1.43
C GLY A 190 8.27 6.37 -0.89
N GLY A 191 7.46 6.17 0.14
CA GLY A 191 7.23 4.87 0.75
C GLY A 191 6.14 4.05 0.08
N VAL A 192 4.94 4.61 -0.02
CA VAL A 192 3.75 3.88 -0.46
C VAL A 192 3.65 3.85 -1.98
N LEU A 193 3.65 5.02 -2.64
CA LEU A 193 3.42 5.09 -4.08
C LEU A 193 4.57 4.49 -4.89
N PHE A 194 5.83 4.75 -4.52
CA PHE A 194 6.97 4.10 -5.18
C PHE A 194 6.99 2.59 -4.93
N GLY A 195 6.55 2.15 -3.74
CA GLY A 195 6.35 0.73 -3.45
C GLY A 195 5.28 0.11 -4.34
N ALA A 196 4.18 0.82 -4.60
CA ALA A 196 3.13 0.37 -5.50
C ALA A 196 3.64 0.29 -6.95
N PHE A 197 4.43 1.25 -7.43
CA PHE A 197 5.05 1.15 -8.76
C PHE A 197 6.07 0.00 -8.84
N ALA A 198 6.85 -0.23 -7.79
CA ALA A 198 7.74 -1.39 -7.70
C ALA A 198 6.95 -2.70 -7.76
N ALA A 199 5.85 -2.81 -7.00
CA ALA A 199 4.96 -3.97 -6.97
C ALA A 199 4.34 -4.24 -8.34
N ILE A 200 3.78 -3.20 -8.96
CA ILE A 200 3.20 -3.29 -10.30
C ILE A 200 4.27 -3.78 -11.26
N ALA A 201 5.43 -3.12 -11.35
CA ALA A 201 6.48 -3.53 -12.29
C ALA A 201 7.03 -4.95 -12.03
N TYR A 202 7.06 -5.38 -10.76
CA TYR A 202 7.55 -6.69 -10.37
C TYR A 202 6.56 -7.81 -10.71
N TRP A 203 5.29 -7.70 -10.30
CA TRP A 203 4.27 -8.75 -10.50
C TRP A 203 3.42 -8.58 -11.76
N PHE A 204 3.57 -7.53 -12.57
CA PHE A 204 2.84 -7.37 -13.84
C PHE A 204 2.91 -8.60 -14.75
N PRO A 205 4.09 -9.24 -14.96
CA PRO A 205 4.18 -10.45 -15.77
C PRO A 205 3.38 -11.61 -15.18
N LYS A 206 3.33 -11.72 -13.85
CA LYS A 206 2.57 -12.77 -13.18
C LYS A 206 1.08 -12.60 -13.40
N THR A 207 0.57 -11.37 -13.35
CA THR A 207 -0.86 -11.10 -13.52
C THR A 207 -1.32 -11.21 -14.98
N PHE A 208 -0.53 -10.72 -15.93
CA PHE A 208 -0.97 -10.56 -17.33
C PHE A 208 -0.22 -11.43 -18.35
N GLY A 209 0.85 -12.13 -17.95
CA GLY A 209 1.65 -12.98 -18.82
C GLY A 209 2.67 -12.27 -19.70
N PHE A 210 2.92 -10.97 -19.50
CA PHE A 210 3.94 -10.20 -20.25
C PHE A 210 4.56 -9.09 -19.39
N LYS A 211 5.78 -8.68 -19.71
CA LYS A 211 6.52 -7.59 -19.04
C LYS A 211 6.02 -6.22 -19.48
N LEU A 212 6.22 -5.22 -18.62
CA LEU A 212 6.02 -3.81 -18.98
C LEU A 212 7.16 -3.30 -19.87
N ASP A 213 6.84 -2.32 -20.72
CA ASP A 213 7.80 -1.60 -21.55
C ASP A 213 8.83 -0.87 -20.68
N VAL A 214 10.11 -1.09 -20.99
CA VAL A 214 11.23 -0.58 -20.19
C VAL A 214 11.47 0.90 -20.43
N PHE A 215 11.27 1.39 -21.65
CA PHE A 215 11.55 2.79 -22.01
C PHE A 215 10.57 3.72 -21.28
N TRP A 216 9.27 3.51 -21.46
CA TRP A 216 8.26 4.34 -20.81
C TRP A 216 8.25 4.20 -19.30
N GLY A 217 8.62 3.01 -18.77
CA GLY A 217 8.83 2.81 -17.34
C GLY A 217 9.94 3.68 -16.77
N LYS A 218 11.09 3.78 -17.46
CA LYS A 218 12.20 4.65 -17.05
C LYS A 218 11.84 6.14 -17.16
N VAL A 219 11.11 6.53 -18.20
CA VAL A 219 10.60 7.91 -18.35
C VAL A 219 9.68 8.26 -17.17
N SER A 220 8.73 7.39 -16.87
CA SER A 220 7.83 7.58 -15.73
C SER A 220 8.60 7.68 -14.42
N PHE A 221 9.55 6.77 -14.17
CA PHE A 221 10.41 6.79 -12.99
C PHE A 221 11.12 8.13 -12.79
N TRP A 222 11.85 8.61 -13.80
CA TRP A 222 12.63 9.85 -13.65
C TRP A 222 11.75 11.08 -13.47
N LEU A 223 10.63 11.17 -14.20
CA LEU A 223 9.68 12.27 -14.06
C LEU A 223 9.03 12.29 -12.67
N TRP A 224 8.69 11.13 -12.12
CA TRP A 224 8.17 11.00 -10.76
C TRP A 224 9.20 11.37 -9.70
N VAL A 225 10.39 10.77 -9.75
CA VAL A 225 11.42 10.99 -8.71
C VAL A 225 11.88 12.43 -8.73
N VAL A 226 12.31 12.95 -9.89
CA VAL A 226 12.78 14.34 -9.99
C VAL A 226 11.63 15.31 -9.72
N GLY A 227 10.45 15.07 -10.31
CA GLY A 227 9.28 15.91 -10.08
C GLY A 227 8.85 15.96 -8.61
N PHE A 228 8.95 14.85 -7.87
CA PHE A 228 8.70 14.80 -6.44
C PHE A 228 9.65 15.72 -5.66
N TYR A 229 10.96 15.67 -5.91
CA TYR A 229 11.91 16.55 -5.21
C TYR A 229 11.65 18.03 -5.53
N PHE A 230 11.38 18.37 -6.80
CA PHE A 230 11.03 19.75 -7.18
C PHE A 230 9.70 20.22 -6.59
N ALA A 231 8.70 19.33 -6.46
CA ALA A 231 7.39 19.65 -5.92
C ALA A 231 7.40 19.87 -4.41
N PHE A 232 8.10 19.01 -3.65
CA PHE A 232 7.94 18.93 -2.20
C PHE A 232 9.14 19.47 -1.40
N MET A 233 10.35 19.53 -1.95
CA MET A 233 11.48 20.14 -1.22
C MET A 233 11.28 21.64 -0.94
N PRO A 234 10.73 22.46 -1.87
CA PRO A 234 10.39 23.85 -1.58
C PRO A 234 9.43 24.01 -0.40
N LEU A 235 8.53 23.04 -0.18
CA LEU A 235 7.53 23.11 0.88
C LEU A 235 8.15 22.95 2.27
N TYR A 236 9.29 22.26 2.41
CA TYR A 236 10.03 22.25 3.68
C TYR A 236 10.54 23.65 4.02
N VAL A 237 11.08 24.37 3.03
CA VAL A 237 11.56 25.75 3.21
C VAL A 237 10.39 26.68 3.54
N LEU A 238 9.32 26.62 2.76
CA LEU A 238 8.12 27.44 3.02
C LEU A 238 7.50 27.15 4.39
N GLY A 239 7.50 25.89 4.83
CA GLY A 239 7.05 25.51 6.17
C GLY A 239 7.90 26.12 7.28
N LEU A 240 9.21 26.19 7.09
CA LEU A 240 10.15 26.85 8.02
C LEU A 240 10.01 28.38 7.99
N MET A 241 9.58 28.95 6.86
CA MET A 241 9.23 30.37 6.73
C MET A 241 7.88 30.74 7.36
N GLY A 242 7.16 29.76 7.94
CA GLY A 242 5.89 29.99 8.63
C GLY A 242 4.65 29.90 7.74
N VAL A 243 4.79 29.44 6.49
CA VAL A 243 3.64 29.27 5.60
C VAL A 243 2.77 28.11 6.07
N THR A 244 1.50 28.39 6.30
CA THR A 244 0.53 27.42 6.82
C THR A 244 -0.25 26.71 5.71
N ARG A 245 -0.78 25.53 6.04
CA ARG A 245 -1.59 24.74 5.11
C ARG A 245 -2.94 25.40 4.81
N ARG A 246 -3.52 25.07 3.64
CA ARG A 246 -4.90 25.42 3.23
C ARG A 246 -5.17 26.91 3.05
N MET A 247 -4.13 27.72 2.89
CA MET A 247 -4.25 29.10 2.43
C MET A 247 -4.42 29.13 0.91
N ARG A 248 -5.35 29.97 0.43
CA ARG A 248 -5.62 30.12 -1.01
C ARG A 248 -4.80 31.25 -1.65
N VAL A 249 -4.52 32.30 -0.89
CA VAL A 249 -3.88 33.54 -1.35
C VAL A 249 -2.72 33.87 -0.41
N PHE A 250 -1.62 34.36 -1.00
CA PHE A 250 -0.45 34.84 -0.28
C PHE A 250 -0.11 36.24 -0.80
N ASP A 251 -0.05 37.22 0.09
CA ASP A 251 0.25 38.61 -0.28
C ASP A 251 1.75 38.88 -0.39
N ASP A 252 2.59 38.04 0.20
CA ASP A 252 4.06 38.16 0.17
C ASP A 252 4.63 37.64 -1.17
N PRO A 253 5.18 38.52 -2.03
CA PRO A 253 5.75 38.12 -3.32
C PRO A 253 7.00 37.25 -3.17
N SER A 254 7.71 37.29 -2.03
CA SER A 254 8.93 36.51 -1.80
C SER A 254 8.67 34.99 -1.82
N LEU A 255 7.44 34.57 -1.53
CA LEU A 255 7.02 33.18 -1.51
C LEU A 255 6.78 32.62 -2.93
N GLN A 256 6.53 33.49 -3.91
CA GLN A 256 6.11 33.09 -5.26
C GLN A 256 7.13 32.17 -5.94
N ILE A 257 8.43 32.42 -5.78
CA ILE A 257 9.48 31.63 -6.40
C ILE A 257 9.40 30.15 -6.00
N TRP A 258 9.15 29.88 -4.71
CA TRP A 258 9.05 28.52 -4.18
C TRP A 258 7.83 27.79 -4.73
N PHE A 259 6.70 28.48 -4.87
CA PHE A 259 5.49 27.90 -5.46
C PHE A 259 5.63 27.65 -6.97
N VAL A 260 6.37 28.49 -7.70
CA VAL A 260 6.68 28.26 -9.12
C VAL A 260 7.56 27.02 -9.29
N ILE A 261 8.58 26.85 -8.45
CA ILE A 261 9.41 25.64 -8.44
C ILE A 261 8.55 24.41 -8.11
N ALA A 262 7.69 24.50 -7.10
CA ALA A 262 6.79 23.42 -6.73
C ALA A 262 5.81 23.06 -7.87
N ALA A 263 5.27 24.05 -8.56
CA ALA A 263 4.40 23.87 -9.72
C ALA A 263 5.11 23.18 -10.88
N LEU A 264 6.37 23.52 -11.15
CA LEU A 264 7.19 22.81 -12.14
C LEU A 264 7.33 21.32 -11.77
N GLY A 265 7.61 21.01 -10.50
CA GLY A 265 7.63 19.64 -10.01
C GLY A 265 6.30 18.90 -10.22
N ALA A 266 5.17 19.57 -9.97
CA ALA A 266 3.84 19.01 -10.22
C ALA A 266 3.59 18.72 -11.72
N VAL A 267 4.04 19.58 -12.62
CA VAL A 267 3.97 19.34 -14.09
C VAL A 267 4.82 18.14 -14.48
N MET A 268 6.02 17.99 -13.90
CA MET A 268 6.86 16.81 -14.12
C MET A 268 6.17 15.52 -13.65
N ILE A 269 5.54 15.54 -12.47
CA ILE A 269 4.74 14.41 -11.96
C ILE A 269 3.58 14.09 -12.90
N ALA A 270 2.87 15.09 -13.43
CA ALA A 270 1.82 14.88 -14.43
C ALA A 270 2.36 14.18 -15.69
N GLY A 271 3.55 14.57 -16.15
CA GLY A 271 4.27 13.87 -17.21
C GLY A 271 4.63 12.42 -16.83
N GLY A 272 5.02 12.17 -15.58
CA GLY A 272 5.31 10.83 -15.05
C GLY A 272 4.08 9.93 -15.01
N ILE A 273 2.91 10.47 -14.67
CA ILE A 273 1.61 9.79 -14.74
C ILE A 273 1.26 9.46 -16.19
N ALA A 274 1.37 10.44 -17.11
CA ALA A 274 1.11 10.22 -18.53
C ALA A 274 2.05 9.14 -19.10
N ALA A 275 3.33 9.17 -18.77
CA ALA A 275 4.30 8.16 -19.17
C ALA A 275 3.96 6.76 -18.65
N PHE A 276 3.43 6.63 -17.43
CA PHE A 276 2.96 5.34 -16.89
C PHE A 276 1.73 4.81 -17.65
N LEU A 277 0.77 5.67 -17.98
CA LEU A 277 -0.39 5.25 -18.78
C LEU A 277 0.02 4.83 -20.20
N ILE A 278 0.94 5.57 -20.82
CA ILE A 278 1.52 5.21 -22.11
C ILE A 278 2.29 3.89 -22.01
N GLN A 279 3.04 3.67 -20.92
CA GLN A 279 3.73 2.41 -20.66
C GLN A 279 2.75 1.23 -20.70
N ILE A 280 1.61 1.33 -20.01
CA ILE A 280 0.58 0.28 -20.02
C ILE A 280 0.06 0.06 -21.45
N ALA A 281 -0.32 1.13 -22.15
CA ALA A 281 -0.87 1.03 -23.50
C ALA A 281 0.10 0.38 -24.50
N VAL A 282 1.38 0.80 -24.48
CA VAL A 282 2.44 0.24 -25.34
C VAL A 282 2.75 -1.21 -24.96
N SER A 283 2.75 -1.55 -23.66
CA SER A 283 2.98 -2.92 -23.18
C SER A 283 1.88 -3.87 -23.66
N VAL A 284 0.61 -3.45 -23.57
CA VAL A 284 -0.54 -4.22 -24.07
C VAL A 284 -0.45 -4.41 -25.59
N ARG A 285 -0.12 -3.33 -26.33
CA ARG A 285 0.07 -3.41 -27.78
C ARG A 285 1.19 -4.38 -28.19
N ASN A 286 2.28 -4.40 -27.42
CA ASN A 286 3.47 -5.21 -27.69
C ASN A 286 3.51 -6.54 -26.89
N ARG A 287 2.38 -6.97 -26.31
CA ARG A 287 2.30 -8.11 -25.37
C ARG A 287 2.96 -9.40 -25.88
N ASN A 288 2.86 -9.68 -27.18
CA ASN A 288 3.43 -10.89 -27.77
C ASN A 288 4.97 -10.88 -27.74
N LYS A 289 5.59 -9.71 -27.87
CA LYS A 289 7.05 -9.53 -27.81
C LYS A 289 7.58 -9.54 -26.37
N LEU A 290 6.76 -9.09 -25.43
CA LEU A 290 7.11 -8.96 -24.01
C LEU A 290 6.66 -10.17 -23.17
N ARG A 291 6.19 -11.23 -23.82
CA ARG A 291 5.55 -12.38 -23.17
C ARG A 291 6.51 -13.07 -22.21
N ASP A 292 6.03 -13.33 -21.00
CA ASP A 292 6.68 -14.27 -20.09
C ASP A 292 6.32 -15.69 -20.50
N THR A 293 7.36 -16.49 -20.73
CA THR A 293 7.27 -17.85 -21.25
C THR A 293 7.71 -18.87 -20.19
N THR A 294 8.59 -18.47 -19.28
CA THR A 294 9.13 -19.34 -18.22
C THR A 294 8.23 -19.35 -16.99
N GLY A 295 7.42 -18.32 -16.74
CA GLY A 295 6.69 -18.12 -15.48
C GLY A 295 7.55 -17.53 -14.35
N ASP A 296 8.86 -17.48 -14.54
CA ASP A 296 9.86 -16.87 -13.67
C ASP A 296 10.72 -15.89 -14.50
N PRO A 297 10.19 -14.70 -14.82
CA PRO A 297 10.84 -13.72 -15.69
C PRO A 297 12.05 -13.04 -15.04
N TRP A 298 12.23 -13.22 -13.74
CA TRP A 298 13.19 -12.52 -12.90
C TRP A 298 14.21 -13.45 -12.25
N ASP A 299 14.13 -14.76 -12.41
CA ASP A 299 14.90 -15.72 -11.61
C ASP A 299 14.71 -15.46 -10.10
N ALA A 300 13.44 -15.39 -9.69
CA ALA A 300 13.02 -15.03 -8.35
C ALA A 300 13.07 -16.23 -7.38
N ARG A 301 12.73 -15.99 -6.11
CA ARG A 301 13.04 -16.90 -4.99
C ARG A 301 11.82 -17.58 -4.36
N THR A 302 10.63 -17.03 -4.60
CA THR A 302 9.36 -17.37 -3.92
C THR A 302 8.39 -18.13 -4.82
N LEU A 303 7.39 -18.78 -4.22
CA LEU A 303 6.53 -19.78 -4.88
C LEU A 303 5.67 -19.24 -6.03
N GLU A 304 5.30 -17.96 -6.01
CA GLU A 304 4.50 -17.37 -7.10
C GLU A 304 5.20 -17.47 -8.46
N TRP A 305 6.52 -17.60 -8.48
CA TRP A 305 7.34 -17.75 -9.68
C TRP A 305 7.49 -19.20 -10.13
N ALA A 306 7.05 -20.17 -9.32
CA ALA A 306 7.01 -21.58 -9.71
C ALA A 306 5.81 -21.92 -10.62
N THR A 307 4.77 -21.09 -10.64
CA THR A 307 3.57 -21.28 -11.47
C THR A 307 3.67 -20.54 -12.81
N SER A 308 2.71 -20.77 -13.71
CA SER A 308 2.64 -20.09 -15.01
C SER A 308 2.37 -18.59 -14.88
N SER A 309 2.49 -17.88 -16.00
CA SER A 309 2.18 -16.46 -16.11
C SER A 309 1.22 -16.26 -17.30
N PRO A 310 -0.08 -16.02 -17.07
CA PRO A 310 -0.77 -16.00 -15.76
C PRO A 310 -0.90 -17.39 -15.10
N PRO A 311 -1.13 -17.47 -13.78
CA PRO A 311 -1.44 -18.72 -13.08
C PRO A 311 -2.76 -19.33 -13.56
N PRO A 312 -2.95 -20.65 -13.42
CA PRO A 312 -4.26 -21.27 -13.58
C PRO A 312 -5.18 -20.89 -12.40
N ASP A 313 -6.48 -21.08 -12.55
CA ASP A 313 -7.50 -20.71 -11.54
C ASP A 313 -7.24 -21.28 -10.14
N TYR A 314 -6.62 -22.45 -10.06
CA TYR A 314 -6.29 -23.16 -8.83
C TYR A 314 -4.88 -22.87 -8.27
N ASN A 315 -4.10 -22.00 -8.93
CA ASN A 315 -2.69 -21.71 -8.66
C ASN A 315 -1.72 -22.89 -8.80
N PHE A 316 -1.87 -23.92 -7.94
CA PHE A 316 -1.04 -25.13 -7.91
C PHE A 316 -1.91 -26.37 -7.93
N ALA A 317 -1.63 -27.31 -8.84
CA ALA A 317 -2.37 -28.57 -8.93
C ALA A 317 -2.08 -29.52 -7.75
N PHE A 318 -0.90 -29.39 -7.14
CA PHE A 318 -0.50 -30.07 -5.91
C PHE A 318 0.00 -29.04 -4.92
N THR A 319 -0.35 -29.19 -3.65
CA THR A 319 0.19 -28.35 -2.59
C THR A 319 1.70 -28.54 -2.48
N PRO A 320 2.52 -27.49 -2.68
CA PRO A 320 3.97 -27.60 -2.59
C PRO A 320 4.41 -27.93 -1.16
N VAL A 321 5.37 -28.83 -1.03
CA VAL A 321 6.03 -29.13 0.26
C VAL A 321 7.25 -28.22 0.40
N ILE A 322 7.30 -27.47 1.50
CA ILE A 322 8.29 -26.42 1.74
C ILE A 322 9.35 -26.91 2.74
N TYR A 323 10.62 -26.87 2.36
CA TYR A 323 11.76 -27.26 3.22
C TYR A 323 12.64 -26.08 3.64
N ASP A 324 12.64 -24.99 2.86
CA ASP A 324 13.37 -23.75 3.16
C ASP A 324 12.42 -22.55 3.01
N ARG A 325 12.78 -21.43 3.62
CA ARG A 325 12.06 -20.15 3.53
C ARG A 325 11.94 -19.65 2.09
N ASP A 326 13.02 -19.73 1.32
CA ASP A 326 13.03 -19.33 -0.09
C ASP A 326 12.67 -20.56 -0.95
N ALA A 327 11.43 -21.01 -0.85
CA ALA A 327 11.01 -22.34 -1.31
C ALA A 327 11.28 -22.60 -2.80
N TRP A 328 11.00 -21.62 -3.69
CA TRP A 328 11.26 -21.82 -5.12
C TRP A 328 12.75 -21.81 -5.45
N TRP A 329 13.54 -21.00 -4.74
CA TRP A 329 15.00 -21.03 -4.89
C TRP A 329 15.59 -22.38 -4.48
N ASP A 330 15.16 -22.93 -3.35
CA ASP A 330 15.57 -24.26 -2.88
C ASP A 330 15.17 -25.36 -3.86
N MET A 331 13.93 -25.33 -4.36
CA MET A 331 13.45 -26.25 -5.40
C MET A 331 14.34 -26.20 -6.66
N LYS A 332 14.71 -25.00 -7.13
CA LYS A 332 15.61 -24.85 -8.29
C LYS A 332 17.00 -25.45 -8.04
N GLN A 333 17.58 -25.23 -6.87
CA GLN A 333 18.92 -25.76 -6.53
C GLN A 333 18.93 -27.28 -6.39
N ASN A 334 17.83 -27.88 -5.95
CA ASN A 334 17.69 -29.32 -5.77
C ASN A 334 17.12 -30.04 -7.01
N GLY A 335 17.06 -29.38 -8.17
CA GLY A 335 16.61 -30.01 -9.42
C GLY A 335 15.14 -30.42 -9.42
N TYR A 336 14.27 -29.63 -8.77
CA TYR A 336 12.84 -29.92 -8.67
C TYR A 336 12.22 -30.24 -10.03
N GLN A 337 11.47 -31.34 -10.06
CA GLN A 337 10.65 -31.72 -11.20
C GLN A 337 9.18 -31.58 -10.85
N ARG A 338 8.45 -30.84 -11.69
CA ARG A 338 7.01 -30.68 -11.54
C ARG A 338 6.30 -32.01 -11.73
N PRO A 339 5.36 -32.40 -10.85
CA PRO A 339 4.53 -33.59 -11.05
C PRO A 339 3.77 -33.51 -12.38
N GLN A 340 3.82 -34.60 -13.15
CA GLN A 340 3.15 -34.70 -14.46
C GLN A 340 1.96 -35.68 -14.45
N MET A 341 1.75 -36.39 -13.35
CA MET A 341 0.73 -37.43 -13.21
C MET A 341 0.12 -37.39 -11.80
N GLY A 342 -1.02 -38.05 -11.64
CA GLY A 342 -1.70 -38.18 -10.35
C GLY A 342 -2.55 -36.97 -9.97
N PHE A 343 -2.97 -36.17 -10.97
CA PHE A 343 -3.84 -35.02 -10.76
C PHE A 343 -5.19 -35.46 -10.19
N ARG A 344 -5.82 -34.57 -9.42
CA ARG A 344 -7.12 -34.80 -8.78
C ARG A 344 -8.05 -33.65 -9.11
N SER A 345 -9.35 -33.90 -8.97
CA SER A 345 -10.36 -32.85 -9.09
C SER A 345 -10.14 -31.81 -8.00
N ILE A 346 -10.13 -30.52 -8.35
CA ILE A 346 -9.83 -29.43 -7.41
C ILE A 346 -11.13 -28.71 -7.06
N HIS A 347 -11.42 -28.63 -5.76
CA HIS A 347 -12.55 -27.86 -5.22
C HIS A 347 -12.30 -26.36 -5.37
N MET A 348 -13.25 -25.63 -5.94
CA MET A 348 -13.16 -24.19 -6.18
C MET A 348 -14.47 -23.47 -5.86
N PRO A 349 -14.40 -22.22 -5.34
CA PRO A 349 -15.60 -21.41 -5.12
C PRO A 349 -16.16 -20.89 -6.45
N LYS A 350 -17.49 -20.85 -6.57
CA LYS A 350 -18.20 -20.25 -7.71
C LYS A 350 -18.22 -18.72 -7.60
N ASN A 351 -18.24 -18.08 -8.77
CA ASN A 351 -18.52 -16.64 -8.85
C ASN A 351 -19.94 -16.32 -8.36
N THR A 352 -20.10 -15.17 -7.70
CA THR A 352 -21.39 -14.69 -7.21
C THR A 352 -21.55 -13.20 -7.50
N GLY A 353 -22.74 -12.80 -7.98
CA GLY A 353 -23.11 -11.39 -8.14
C GLY A 353 -23.53 -10.72 -6.82
N ALA A 354 -23.65 -11.46 -5.72
CA ALA A 354 -24.13 -10.91 -4.45
C ALA A 354 -23.29 -9.71 -3.97
N GLY A 355 -21.97 -9.75 -4.17
CA GLY A 355 -21.08 -8.65 -3.81
C GLY A 355 -21.43 -7.33 -4.52
N ILE A 356 -21.60 -7.36 -5.85
CA ILE A 356 -21.93 -6.14 -6.62
C ILE A 356 -23.35 -5.65 -6.34
N ILE A 357 -24.29 -6.57 -6.07
CA ILE A 357 -25.66 -6.22 -5.68
C ILE A 357 -25.68 -5.50 -4.34
N LEU A 358 -25.02 -6.06 -3.30
CA LEU A 358 -24.94 -5.45 -1.97
C LEU A 358 -24.20 -4.11 -2.00
N ALA A 359 -23.14 -4.00 -2.80
CA ALA A 359 -22.44 -2.73 -3.00
C ALA A 359 -23.35 -1.68 -3.65
N GLY A 360 -24.07 -2.04 -4.71
CA GLY A 360 -25.03 -1.15 -5.38
C GLY A 360 -26.14 -0.68 -4.45
N LEU A 361 -26.73 -1.58 -3.66
CA LEU A 361 -27.75 -1.25 -2.66
C LEU A 361 -27.19 -0.33 -1.56
N SER A 362 -25.95 -0.56 -1.11
CA SER A 362 -25.27 0.30 -0.14
C SER A 362 -25.01 1.70 -0.69
N VAL A 363 -24.68 1.83 -1.99
CA VAL A 363 -24.53 3.13 -2.66
C VAL A 363 -25.86 3.87 -2.69
N VAL A 364 -26.95 3.21 -3.09
CA VAL A 364 -28.29 3.81 -3.10
C VAL A 364 -28.69 4.27 -1.70
N LEU A 365 -28.46 3.45 -0.68
CA LEU A 365 -28.70 3.79 0.72
C LEU A 365 -27.89 5.01 1.15
N GLY A 366 -26.58 5.04 0.85
CA GLY A 366 -25.70 6.16 1.19
C GLY A 366 -26.17 7.48 0.56
N VAL A 367 -26.51 7.46 -0.74
CA VAL A 367 -27.06 8.63 -1.44
C VAL A 367 -28.39 9.05 -0.82
N ALA A 368 -29.29 8.11 -0.56
CA ALA A 368 -30.60 8.40 0.02
C ALA A 368 -30.48 9.07 1.41
N LEU A 369 -29.55 8.60 2.25
CA LEU A 369 -29.27 9.21 3.55
C LEU A 369 -28.73 10.64 3.37
N ILE A 370 -27.67 10.83 2.57
CA ILE A 370 -27.02 12.14 2.36
C ILE A 370 -28.02 13.20 1.85
N TRP A 371 -28.93 12.81 0.97
CA TRP A 371 -29.93 13.71 0.36
C TRP A 371 -31.29 13.70 1.08
N TYR A 372 -31.39 13.09 2.27
CA TYR A 372 -32.61 13.03 3.08
C TYR A 372 -33.84 12.41 2.37
N ILE A 373 -33.61 11.46 1.45
CA ILE A 373 -34.66 10.73 0.73
C ILE A 373 -35.10 9.51 1.55
N TRP A 374 -35.91 9.74 2.59
CA TRP A 374 -36.19 8.74 3.63
C TRP A 374 -36.86 7.45 3.15
N TRP A 375 -37.82 7.54 2.23
CA TRP A 375 -38.48 6.35 1.69
C TRP A 375 -37.48 5.46 0.93
N LEU A 376 -36.55 6.07 0.21
CA LEU A 376 -35.52 5.37 -0.55
C LEU A 376 -34.48 4.75 0.38
N ALA A 377 -34.11 5.46 1.45
CA ALA A 377 -33.24 4.93 2.50
C ALA A 377 -33.86 3.69 3.16
N ALA A 378 -35.15 3.73 3.52
CA ALA A 378 -35.84 2.60 4.12
C ALA A 378 -35.91 1.40 3.16
N VAL A 379 -36.32 1.62 1.90
CA VAL A 379 -36.42 0.56 0.89
C VAL A 379 -35.04 -0.05 0.58
N SER A 380 -34.02 0.77 0.39
CA SER A 380 -32.65 0.28 0.10
C SER A 380 -32.04 -0.45 1.28
N PHE A 381 -32.29 -0.03 2.52
CA PHE A 381 -31.84 -0.75 3.71
C PHE A 381 -32.50 -2.13 3.84
N VAL A 382 -33.83 -2.21 3.68
CA VAL A 382 -34.55 -3.49 3.71
C VAL A 382 -34.08 -4.40 2.56
N ALA A 383 -33.90 -3.85 1.36
CA ALA A 383 -33.37 -4.60 0.22
C ALA A 383 -31.95 -5.10 0.46
N LEU A 384 -31.08 -4.29 1.09
CA LEU A 384 -29.71 -4.65 1.42
C LEU A 384 -29.66 -5.83 2.40
N ILE A 385 -30.39 -5.73 3.52
CA ILE A 385 -30.45 -6.79 4.54
C ILE A 385 -31.14 -8.04 3.98
N GLY A 386 -32.25 -7.87 3.25
CA GLY A 386 -32.98 -8.96 2.62
C GLY A 386 -32.12 -9.72 1.59
N SER A 387 -31.35 -9.00 0.76
CA SER A 387 -30.43 -9.61 -0.22
C SER A 387 -29.29 -10.35 0.47
N ALA A 388 -28.76 -9.80 1.57
CA ALA A 388 -27.70 -10.45 2.35
C ALA A 388 -28.21 -11.75 2.98
N ILE A 389 -29.39 -11.71 3.63
CA ILE A 389 -30.04 -12.89 4.21
C ILE A 389 -30.36 -13.91 3.12
N TYR A 390 -30.97 -13.51 2.00
CA TYR A 390 -31.27 -14.44 0.91
C TYR A 390 -30.00 -15.16 0.40
N HIS A 391 -28.88 -14.44 0.32
CA HIS A 391 -27.63 -15.05 -0.12
C HIS A 391 -27.07 -16.09 0.88
N THR A 392 -27.36 -15.97 2.18
CA THR A 392 -26.91 -16.97 3.16
C THR A 392 -27.56 -18.34 2.93
N PHE A 393 -28.74 -18.39 2.32
CA PHE A 393 -29.44 -19.62 1.92
C PHE A 393 -29.00 -20.20 0.57
N ASN A 394 -28.06 -19.56 -0.14
CA ASN A 394 -27.49 -20.17 -1.34
C ASN A 394 -26.47 -21.25 -0.94
N TYR A 395 -26.82 -22.52 -1.05
CA TYR A 395 -25.93 -23.65 -0.75
C TYR A 395 -25.08 -24.09 -1.95
N ASN A 396 -25.38 -23.64 -3.16
CA ASN A 396 -24.65 -24.02 -4.38
C ASN A 396 -23.47 -23.07 -4.63
N ARG A 397 -22.46 -23.13 -3.77
CA ARG A 397 -21.35 -22.15 -3.73
C ARG A 397 -20.05 -22.64 -4.37
N ASP A 398 -19.96 -23.92 -4.66
CA ASP A 398 -18.72 -24.57 -5.04
C ASP A 398 -18.91 -25.44 -6.28
N PHE A 399 -17.79 -25.71 -6.93
CA PHE A 399 -17.66 -26.67 -8.01
C PHE A 399 -16.32 -27.38 -7.90
N HIS A 400 -16.18 -28.46 -8.66
CA HIS A 400 -14.89 -29.11 -8.84
C HIS A 400 -14.43 -28.89 -10.27
N ILE A 401 -13.18 -28.47 -10.44
CA ILE A 401 -12.50 -28.53 -11.73
C ILE A 401 -12.19 -30.01 -12.00
N PRO A 402 -12.71 -30.62 -13.09
CA PRO A 402 -12.47 -32.02 -13.40
C PRO A 402 -11.00 -32.32 -13.64
N VAL A 403 -10.57 -33.56 -13.34
CA VAL A 403 -9.18 -34.01 -13.48
C VAL A 403 -8.67 -33.79 -14.90
N GLU A 404 -9.50 -34.05 -15.91
CA GLU A 404 -9.16 -33.93 -17.33
C GLU A 404 -8.83 -32.47 -17.70
N THR A 405 -9.48 -31.50 -17.05
CA THR A 405 -9.21 -30.08 -17.27
C THR A 405 -7.89 -29.65 -16.63
N VAL A 406 -7.60 -30.17 -15.43
CA VAL A 406 -6.31 -29.96 -14.76
C VAL A 406 -5.19 -30.57 -15.60
N GLU A 407 -5.31 -31.84 -16.01
CA GLU A 407 -4.34 -32.52 -16.86
C GLU A 407 -4.05 -31.76 -18.16
N LYS A 408 -5.10 -31.30 -18.85
CA LYS A 408 -4.94 -30.52 -20.08
C LYS A 408 -4.19 -29.21 -19.85
N THR A 409 -4.53 -28.49 -18.79
CA THR A 409 -3.89 -27.21 -18.42
C THR A 409 -2.43 -27.43 -18.06
N GLU A 410 -2.16 -28.46 -17.25
CA GLU A 410 -0.83 -28.75 -16.77
C GLU A 410 0.08 -29.28 -17.90
N ALA A 411 -0.48 -30.07 -18.83
CA ALA A 411 0.20 -30.56 -20.03
C ALA A 411 0.56 -29.42 -21.00
N GLU A 412 -0.34 -28.45 -21.21
CA GLU A 412 -0.05 -27.27 -22.01
C GLU A 412 1.13 -26.48 -21.44
N ARG A 413 1.18 -26.31 -20.12
CA ARG A 413 2.31 -25.70 -19.44
C ARG A 413 3.61 -26.48 -19.65
N THR A 414 3.57 -27.82 -19.61
CA THR A 414 4.73 -28.67 -19.89
C THR A 414 5.22 -28.47 -21.33
N ARG A 415 4.32 -28.37 -22.31
CA ARG A 415 4.68 -28.07 -23.70
C ARG A 415 5.36 -26.71 -23.84
N GLN A 416 4.84 -25.68 -23.17
CA GLN A 416 5.43 -24.34 -23.21
C GLN A 416 6.85 -24.29 -22.66
N LEU A 417 7.11 -25.03 -21.56
CA LEU A 417 8.44 -25.11 -20.96
C LEU A 417 9.42 -25.92 -21.84
N ALA A 418 8.95 -26.98 -22.50
CA ALA A 418 9.79 -27.82 -23.37
C ALA A 418 10.29 -27.11 -24.63
N VAL A 419 9.65 -26.01 -25.07
CA VAL A 419 10.10 -25.20 -26.21
C VAL A 419 11.27 -24.28 -25.83
N GLN A 420 11.58 -24.12 -24.53
CA GLN A 420 12.60 -23.20 -24.04
C GLN A 420 13.91 -23.83 -23.59
N GLY A 421 13.87 -25.10 -23.16
CA GLY A 421 15.05 -25.88 -22.78
C GLY A 421 15.60 -26.63 -23.98
#